data_AF-A0A2N7RUB3-F1
#
_entry.id   AF-A0A2N7RUB3-F1
#
_cell.length_a   1.000
_cell.length_b   1.000
_cell.length_c   1.000
_cell.angle_alpha   90.00
_cell.angle_beta   90.00
_cell.angle_gamma   90.00
#
_symmetry.space_group_name_H-M   'P 1'
#
loop_
_entity.id
_entity.type
_entity.pdbx_description
1 polymer ?
#
loop_
_entity_poly.entity_id
_entity_poly.type
_entity_poly.pdbx_seq_one_letter_code
_entity_poly.pdbx_strand_id
1 'polypeptide(L)'
;MSVLRELDELLCGDEDDYARLDLFHEADELIGQLQPGEVPALLVLWQRRGAGWQQRFTQASSSIDGAVLRALLAGLLRLGDTVHGICALMTRLPATADSSPLSDALLDYAQRAWQANPARQRQIQMSCWSCGLSGRLLKRLGLASWKEAGL
;
A
#
# COMPACT_ATOMS: atom_id res chain seq x y z
N MET A 1 4.94 -26.22 -0.06
CA MET A 1 5.39 -25.15 -0.97
C MET A 1 5.49 -23.87 -0.14
N SER A 2 6.30 -22.88 -0.51
CA SER A 2 6.35 -21.62 0.24
C SER A 2 5.13 -20.79 -0.11
N VAL A 3 4.47 -20.19 0.91
CA VAL A 3 3.32 -19.28 0.75
C VAL A 3 3.60 -18.22 -0.30
N LEU A 4 4.79 -17.61 -0.26
CA LEU A 4 5.19 -16.58 -1.21
C LEU A 4 5.26 -17.08 -2.66
N ARG A 5 5.65 -18.33 -2.89
CA ARG A 5 5.70 -18.89 -4.25
C ARG A 5 4.30 -19.15 -4.80
N GLU A 6 3.42 -19.69 -3.96
CA GLU A 6 2.02 -19.94 -4.31
C GLU A 6 1.29 -18.64 -4.58
N LEU A 7 1.50 -17.61 -3.76
CA LEU A 7 0.99 -16.27 -3.98
C LEU A 7 1.50 -15.68 -5.31
N ASP A 8 2.79 -15.83 -5.62
CA ASP A 8 3.35 -15.33 -6.88
C ASP A 8 2.72 -16.01 -8.10
N GLU A 9 2.58 -17.34 -8.06
CA GLU A 9 1.93 -18.12 -9.11
C GLU A 9 0.47 -17.69 -9.31
N LEU A 10 -0.29 -17.54 -8.22
CA LEU A 10 -1.69 -17.11 -8.24
C LEU A 10 -1.85 -15.71 -8.84
N LEU A 11 -1.05 -14.74 -8.38
CA LEU A 11 -1.13 -13.35 -8.83
C LEU A 11 -0.58 -13.15 -10.26
N CYS A 12 0.25 -14.08 -10.76
CA CYS A 12 0.72 -14.10 -12.15
C CYS A 12 -0.28 -14.70 -13.14
N GLY A 13 -1.40 -15.24 -12.66
CA GLY A 13 -2.46 -15.78 -13.51
C GLY A 13 -3.02 -14.76 -14.50
N ASP A 14 -3.73 -15.28 -15.51
CA ASP A 14 -4.45 -14.46 -16.47
C ASP A 14 -5.51 -13.59 -15.76
N GLU A 15 -5.71 -12.36 -16.24
CA GLU A 15 -6.62 -11.40 -15.58
C GLU A 15 -8.08 -11.84 -15.64
N ASP A 16 -8.49 -12.41 -16.77
CA ASP A 16 -9.87 -12.85 -16.97
C ASP A 16 -10.16 -14.06 -16.09
N ASP A 17 -9.21 -14.98 -15.96
CA ASP A 17 -9.35 -16.12 -15.06
C ASP A 17 -9.29 -15.71 -13.58
N TYR A 18 -8.43 -14.74 -13.22
CA TYR A 18 -8.35 -14.24 -11.84
C TYR A 18 -9.68 -13.66 -11.36
N ALA A 19 -10.34 -12.86 -12.21
CA ALA A 19 -11.64 -12.28 -11.91
C ALA A 19 -12.76 -13.33 -11.98
N ARG A 20 -12.77 -14.19 -13.00
CA ARG A 20 -13.81 -15.20 -13.22
C ARG A 20 -13.83 -16.29 -12.16
N LEU A 21 -12.66 -16.69 -11.65
CA LEU A 21 -12.50 -17.74 -10.65
C LEU A 21 -12.48 -17.21 -9.22
N ASP A 22 -12.65 -15.91 -9.04
CA ASP A 22 -12.67 -15.25 -7.72
C ASP A 22 -11.40 -15.54 -6.89
N LEU A 23 -10.24 -15.57 -7.57
CA LEU A 23 -8.93 -15.86 -6.96
C LEU A 23 -8.48 -14.78 -5.97
N PHE A 24 -9.27 -13.70 -5.85
CA PHE A 24 -9.09 -12.66 -4.85
C PHE A 24 -9.12 -13.22 -3.42
N HIS A 25 -10.05 -14.12 -3.12
CA HIS A 25 -10.18 -14.69 -1.77
C HIS A 25 -9.00 -15.57 -1.42
N GLU A 26 -8.56 -16.41 -2.35
CA GLU A 26 -7.38 -17.27 -2.17
C GLU A 26 -6.10 -16.43 -2.01
N ALA A 27 -5.96 -15.35 -2.79
CA ALA A 27 -4.85 -14.42 -2.64
C ALA A 27 -4.85 -13.74 -1.27
N ASP A 28 -6.02 -13.34 -0.77
CA ASP A 28 -6.15 -12.75 0.57
C ASP A 28 -5.73 -13.74 1.66
N GLU A 29 -6.20 -14.98 1.60
CA GLU A 29 -5.80 -16.02 2.55
C GLU A 29 -4.29 -16.29 2.55
N LEU A 30 -3.65 -16.30 1.36
CA LEU A 30 -2.20 -16.45 1.25
C LEU A 30 -1.46 -15.22 1.80
N ILE A 31 -1.98 -14.00 1.54
CA ILE A 31 -1.41 -12.77 2.08
C ILE A 31 -1.50 -12.73 3.60
N GLY A 32 -2.60 -13.19 4.19
CA GLY A 32 -2.78 -13.28 5.65
C GLY A 32 -1.83 -14.26 6.33
N GLN A 33 -1.24 -15.21 5.58
CA GLN A 33 -0.27 -16.18 6.09
C GLN A 33 1.19 -15.70 6.01
N LEU A 34 1.44 -14.59 5.31
CA LEU A 34 2.79 -14.05 5.16
C LEU A 34 3.41 -13.74 6.52
N GLN A 35 4.70 -14.00 6.63
CA GLN A 35 5.49 -13.70 7.81
C GLN A 35 6.41 -12.50 7.56
N PRO A 36 6.78 -11.73 8.60
CA PRO A 36 7.69 -10.59 8.44
C PRO A 36 9.03 -10.94 7.78
N GLY A 37 9.51 -12.18 7.97
CA GLY A 37 10.73 -12.70 7.34
C GLY A 37 10.63 -12.89 5.83
N GLU A 38 9.43 -12.94 5.26
CA GLU A 38 9.19 -13.09 3.82
C GLU A 38 9.16 -11.74 3.08
N VAL A 39 9.04 -10.63 3.81
CA VAL A 39 8.96 -9.28 3.21
C VAL A 39 10.14 -8.94 2.30
N PRO A 40 11.41 -9.27 2.60
CA PRO A 40 12.51 -9.02 1.67
C PRO A 40 12.32 -9.73 0.31
N ALA A 41 11.84 -10.98 0.32
CA ALA A 41 11.57 -11.72 -0.91
C ALA A 41 10.33 -11.21 -1.63
N LEU A 42 9.29 -10.80 -0.88
CA LEU A 42 8.11 -10.14 -1.42
C LEU A 42 8.46 -8.83 -2.14
N LEU A 43 9.35 -8.01 -1.59
CA LEU A 43 9.84 -6.78 -2.23
C LEU A 43 10.59 -7.07 -3.54
N VAL A 44 11.33 -8.18 -3.62
CA VAL A 44 11.98 -8.61 -4.86
C VAL A 44 10.93 -8.99 -5.92
N LEU A 45 9.87 -9.71 -5.54
CA LEU A 45 8.77 -10.03 -6.44
C LEU A 45 8.02 -8.78 -6.89
N TRP A 46 7.73 -7.88 -5.95
CA TRP A 46 7.07 -6.60 -6.21
C TRP A 46 7.74 -5.81 -7.35
N GLN A 47 9.07 -5.73 -7.33
CA GLN A 47 9.84 -5.06 -8.38
C GLN A 47 9.85 -5.83 -9.70
N ARG A 48 9.85 -7.17 -9.65
CA ARG A 48 9.95 -8.03 -10.83
C ARG A 48 8.65 -8.17 -11.61
N ARG A 49 7.51 -8.21 -10.93
CA ARG A 49 6.21 -8.59 -11.54
C ARG A 49 5.41 -7.41 -12.10
N GLY A 50 5.73 -6.18 -11.71
CA GLY A 50 5.14 -4.97 -12.28
C GLY A 50 3.68 -4.70 -11.83
N ALA A 51 3.03 -3.76 -12.50
CA ALA A 51 1.81 -3.11 -12.02
C ALA A 51 0.59 -4.03 -11.83
N GLY A 52 0.34 -4.98 -12.76
CA GLY A 52 -0.83 -5.87 -12.66
C GLY A 52 -0.77 -6.77 -11.43
N TRP A 53 0.41 -7.34 -11.16
CA TRP A 53 0.66 -8.13 -9.96
C TRP A 53 0.51 -7.29 -8.68
N GLN A 54 1.08 -6.08 -8.67
CA GLN A 54 0.98 -5.16 -7.53
C GLN A 54 -0.48 -4.75 -7.25
N GLN A 55 -1.26 -4.50 -8.31
CA GLN A 55 -2.67 -4.17 -8.20
C GLN A 55 -3.45 -5.32 -7.56
N ARG A 56 -3.28 -6.56 -8.04
CA ARG A 56 -3.96 -7.73 -7.48
C ARG A 56 -3.56 -7.98 -6.03
N PHE A 57 -2.26 -7.88 -5.71
CA PHE A 57 -1.77 -7.99 -4.33
C PHE A 57 -2.42 -6.95 -3.41
N THR A 58 -2.41 -5.67 -3.81
CA THR A 58 -2.98 -4.60 -2.97
C THR A 58 -4.49 -4.71 -2.83
N GLN A 59 -5.19 -5.14 -3.89
CA GLN A 59 -6.61 -5.44 -3.82
C GLN A 59 -6.86 -6.51 -2.73
N ALA A 60 -6.16 -7.64 -2.83
CA ALA A 60 -6.34 -8.83 -1.99
C ALA A 60 -5.70 -8.71 -0.59
N SER A 61 -5.17 -7.56 -0.20
CA SER A 61 -4.45 -7.39 1.08
C SER A 61 -5.37 -7.12 2.29
N SER A 62 -6.56 -7.71 2.33
CA SER A 62 -7.56 -7.37 3.36
C SER A 62 -7.20 -7.95 4.74
N SER A 63 -6.58 -9.12 4.75
CA SER A 63 -6.18 -9.90 5.93
C SER A 63 -4.69 -9.77 6.26
N ILE A 64 -3.95 -8.91 5.55
CA ILE A 64 -2.50 -8.74 5.73
C ILE A 64 -2.16 -8.44 7.19
N ASP A 65 -1.21 -9.20 7.74
CA ASP A 65 -0.73 -8.95 9.10
C ASP A 65 -0.12 -7.55 9.24
N GLY A 66 -0.38 -6.91 10.38
CA GLY A 66 0.05 -5.53 10.62
C GLY A 66 1.57 -5.35 10.64
N ALA A 67 2.35 -6.34 11.09
CA ALA A 67 3.80 -6.27 11.06
C ALA A 67 4.35 -6.46 9.64
N VAL A 68 3.76 -7.38 8.87
CA VAL A 68 4.07 -7.57 7.44
C VAL A 68 3.77 -6.30 6.65
N LEU A 69 2.58 -5.72 6.82
CA LEU A 69 2.16 -4.49 6.15
C LEU A 69 3.12 -3.33 6.46
N ARG A 70 3.46 -3.12 7.73
CA ARG A 70 4.39 -2.06 8.14
C ARG A 70 5.79 -2.26 7.54
N ALA A 71 6.30 -3.49 7.56
CA ALA A 71 7.59 -3.82 6.97
C ALA A 71 7.60 -3.64 5.45
N LEU A 72 6.52 -4.05 4.77
CA LEU A 72 6.33 -3.88 3.33
C LEU A 72 6.31 -2.40 2.95
N LEU A 73 5.49 -1.58 3.62
CA LEU A 73 5.44 -0.13 3.39
C LEU A 73 6.82 0.52 3.60
N ALA A 74 7.53 0.16 4.68
CA ALA A 74 8.87 0.67 4.92
C ALA A 74 9.85 0.29 3.79
N GLY A 75 9.73 -0.94 3.26
CA GLY A 75 10.50 -1.41 2.11
C GLY A 75 10.18 -0.63 0.84
N LEU A 76 8.91 -0.50 0.49
CA LEU A 76 8.45 0.21 -0.72
C LEU A 76 8.87 1.67 -0.73
N LEU A 77 8.83 2.34 0.43
CA LEU A 77 9.33 3.71 0.58
C LEU A 77 10.82 3.84 0.23
N ARG A 78 11.64 2.84 0.57
CA ARG A 78 13.08 2.81 0.23
C ARG A 78 13.34 2.51 -1.23
N LEU A 79 12.49 1.70 -1.86
CA LEU A 79 12.57 1.38 -3.28
C LEU A 79 12.09 2.52 -4.19
N GLY A 80 11.44 3.54 -3.62
CA GLY A 80 10.86 4.64 -4.40
C GLY A 80 9.65 4.20 -5.21
N ASP A 81 8.85 3.29 -4.65
CA ASP A 81 7.69 2.71 -5.35
C ASP A 81 6.63 3.75 -5.75
N THR A 82 5.74 3.33 -6.66
CA THR A 82 4.68 4.17 -7.20
C THR A 82 3.70 4.64 -6.13
N VAL A 83 3.16 5.85 -6.33
CA VAL A 83 2.13 6.45 -5.46
C VAL A 83 0.93 5.52 -5.29
N HIS A 84 0.58 4.74 -6.31
CA HIS A 84 -0.58 3.87 -6.26
C HIS A 84 -0.41 2.74 -5.23
N GLY A 85 0.69 1.97 -5.29
CA GLY A 85 0.93 0.83 -4.42
C GLY A 85 1.01 1.23 -2.94
N ILE A 86 1.80 2.27 -2.65
CA ILE A 86 1.92 2.81 -1.28
C ILE A 86 0.57 3.32 -0.77
N CYS A 87 -0.16 4.12 -1.56
CA CYS A 87 -1.47 4.64 -1.15
C CYS A 87 -2.49 3.52 -0.89
N ALA A 88 -2.55 2.50 -1.75
CA ALA A 88 -3.46 1.37 -1.58
C ALA A 88 -3.16 0.62 -0.27
N LEU A 89 -1.89 0.32 0.01
CA LEU A 89 -1.48 -0.37 1.24
C LEU A 89 -1.67 0.50 2.50
N MET A 90 -1.52 1.81 2.42
CA MET A 90 -1.83 2.72 3.53
C MET A 90 -3.27 2.56 4.02
N THR A 91 -4.22 2.21 3.13
CA THR A 91 -5.62 1.98 3.52
C THR A 91 -5.84 0.73 4.38
N ARG A 92 -4.83 -0.13 4.48
CA ARG A 92 -4.85 -1.33 5.32
C ARG A 92 -4.26 -1.09 6.71
N LEU A 93 -3.64 0.06 6.94
CA LEU A 93 -3.16 0.42 8.27
C LEU A 93 -4.36 0.69 9.20
N PRO A 94 -4.20 0.50 10.52
CA PRO A 94 -5.19 0.94 11.49
C PRO A 94 -5.54 2.42 11.28
N ALA A 95 -6.81 2.78 11.49
CA ALA A 95 -7.31 4.15 11.39
C ALA A 95 -6.86 5.08 12.54
N THR A 96 -5.64 4.88 13.02
CA THR A 96 -5.02 5.65 14.09
C THR A 96 -3.61 6.04 13.67
N ALA A 97 -3.37 7.34 13.58
CA ALA A 97 -2.03 7.85 13.40
C ALA A 97 -1.21 7.60 14.67
N ASP A 98 -0.09 6.89 14.53
CA ASP A 98 0.90 6.77 15.58
C ASP A 98 2.08 7.74 15.35
N SER A 99 2.95 7.84 16.36
CA SER A 99 4.21 8.59 16.27
C SER A 99 5.39 7.69 15.85
N SER A 100 5.12 6.60 15.12
CA SER A 100 6.17 5.69 14.69
C SER A 100 7.03 6.32 13.58
N PRO A 101 8.31 5.89 13.44
CA PRO A 101 9.15 6.29 12.32
C PRO A 101 8.53 6.01 10.94
N LEU A 102 7.69 4.95 10.84
CA LEU A 102 6.98 4.65 9.60
C LEU A 102 5.93 5.71 9.27
N SER A 103 5.13 6.14 10.25
CA SER A 103 4.15 7.21 10.04
C SER A 103 4.79 8.52 9.59
N ASP A 104 5.95 8.86 10.16
CA ASP A 104 6.71 10.03 9.74
C ASP A 104 7.23 9.88 8.29
N ALA A 105 7.76 8.70 7.93
CA ALA A 105 8.22 8.42 6.58
C ALA A 105 7.07 8.43 5.54
N LEU A 106 5.90 7.91 5.91
CA LEU A 106 4.69 7.96 5.07
C LEU A 106 4.20 9.39 4.89
N LEU A 107 4.27 10.25 5.91
CA LEU A 107 3.96 11.67 5.80
C LEU A 107 4.96 12.42 4.92
N ASP A 108 6.26 12.15 5.06
CA ASP A 108 7.31 12.73 4.20
C ASP A 108 7.09 12.32 2.74
N TYR A 109 6.69 11.07 2.51
CA TYR A 109 6.34 10.58 1.19
C TYR A 109 5.08 11.24 0.64
N ALA A 110 3.99 11.27 1.41
CA ALA A 110 2.71 11.84 1.00
C ALA A 110 2.84 13.33 0.65
N GLN A 111 3.60 14.09 1.43
CA GLN A 111 3.88 15.50 1.14
C GLN A 111 4.62 15.69 -0.19
N ARG A 112 5.67 14.90 -0.44
CA ARG A 112 6.42 14.96 -1.71
C ARG A 112 5.55 14.52 -2.89
N ALA A 113 4.82 13.43 -2.74
CA ALA A 113 3.92 12.89 -3.75
C ALA A 113 2.79 13.89 -4.09
N TRP A 114 2.27 14.59 -3.09
CA TRP A 114 1.24 15.62 -3.24
C TRP A 114 1.69 16.77 -4.14
N GLN A 115 2.92 17.25 -3.91
CA GLN A 115 3.52 18.33 -4.69
C GLN A 115 3.87 17.89 -6.11
N ALA A 116 4.36 16.65 -6.26
CA ALA A 116 4.81 16.13 -7.55
C ALA A 116 3.66 15.73 -8.49
N ASN A 117 2.49 15.31 -7.96
CA ASN A 117 1.40 14.75 -8.76
C ASN A 117 0.03 15.32 -8.38
N PRO A 118 -0.36 16.49 -8.91
CA PRO A 118 -1.68 17.08 -8.68
C PRO A 118 -2.85 16.13 -8.98
N ALA A 119 -2.74 15.32 -10.04
CA ALA A 119 -3.76 14.35 -10.42
C ALA A 119 -4.02 13.25 -9.36
N ARG A 120 -3.10 13.04 -8.42
CA ARG A 120 -3.21 12.02 -7.35
C ARG A 120 -3.51 12.60 -5.98
N GLN A 121 -3.71 13.91 -5.84
CA GLN A 121 -3.94 14.57 -4.55
C GLN A 121 -5.13 13.97 -3.80
N ARG A 122 -6.25 13.70 -4.48
CA ARG A 122 -7.41 13.04 -3.87
C ARG A 122 -7.09 11.63 -3.34
N GLN A 123 -6.33 10.84 -4.11
CA GLN A 123 -5.90 9.50 -3.69
C GLN A 123 -5.01 9.59 -2.43
N ILE A 124 -4.06 10.52 -2.43
CA ILE A 124 -3.14 10.75 -1.30
C ILE A 124 -3.93 11.18 -0.06
N GLN A 125 -4.88 12.12 -0.22
CA GLN A 125 -5.75 12.59 0.86
C GLN A 125 -6.58 11.45 1.46
N MET A 126 -7.26 10.66 0.64
CA MET A 126 -8.06 9.52 1.11
C MET A 126 -7.21 8.47 1.84
N SER A 127 -6.02 8.18 1.31
CA SER A 127 -5.11 7.20 1.91
C SER A 127 -4.58 7.70 3.26
N CYS A 128 -4.20 8.97 3.35
CA CYS A 128 -3.81 9.57 4.63
C CYS A 128 -4.99 9.66 5.61
N TRP A 129 -6.22 9.86 5.14
CA TRP A 129 -7.40 9.86 6.00
C TRP A 129 -7.67 8.48 6.59
N SER A 130 -7.59 7.42 5.76
CA SER A 130 -7.85 6.04 6.20
C SER A 130 -6.94 5.57 7.34
N CYS A 131 -5.70 6.08 7.41
CA CYS A 131 -4.74 5.74 8.47
C CYS A 131 -4.54 6.88 9.51
N GLY A 132 -5.41 7.89 9.52
CA GLY A 132 -5.37 9.00 10.49
C GLY A 132 -4.28 10.06 10.25
N LEU A 133 -3.46 9.94 9.21
CA LEU A 133 -2.39 10.88 8.88
C LEU A 133 -2.87 12.20 8.23
N SER A 134 -4.13 12.26 7.81
CA SER A 134 -4.72 13.40 7.08
C SER A 134 -4.50 14.77 7.75
N GLY A 135 -4.78 14.92 9.04
CA GLY A 135 -4.57 16.19 9.74
C GLY A 135 -3.10 16.60 9.84
N ARG A 136 -2.19 15.63 9.97
CA ARG A 136 -0.75 15.87 9.99
C ARG A 136 -0.24 16.28 8.60
N LEU A 137 -0.80 15.71 7.54
CA LEU A 137 -0.50 16.11 6.17
C LEU A 137 -0.97 17.54 5.89
N LEU A 138 -2.19 17.92 6.26
CA LEU A 138 -2.68 19.31 6.12
C LEU A 138 -1.73 20.32 6.78
N LYS A 139 -1.32 20.05 8.03
CA LYS A 139 -0.38 20.90 8.76
C LYS A 139 0.95 21.06 8.02
N ARG A 140 1.48 19.98 7.43
CA ARG A 140 2.74 20.01 6.66
C ARG A 140 2.62 20.75 5.33
N LEU A 141 1.42 20.71 4.73
CA LEU A 141 1.12 21.46 3.51
C LEU A 141 0.81 22.94 3.77
N GLY A 142 0.67 23.35 5.04
CA GLY A 142 0.30 24.72 5.41
C GLY A 142 -1.17 25.03 5.11
N LEU A 143 -2.04 24.01 5.08
CA LEU A 143 -3.46 24.13 4.77
C LEU A 143 -4.29 23.98 6.05
N ALA A 144 -5.32 24.80 6.22
CA ALA A 144 -6.26 24.69 7.33
C ALA A 144 -7.37 23.66 7.07
N SER A 145 -7.68 23.38 5.79
CA SER A 145 -8.67 22.36 5.42
C SER A 145 -8.43 21.77 4.03
N TRP A 146 -9.05 20.63 3.73
CA TRP A 146 -9.02 20.05 2.38
C TRP A 146 -9.76 20.90 1.33
N LYS A 147 -10.75 21.68 1.76
CA LYS A 147 -11.46 22.63 0.89
C LYS A 147 -10.52 23.70 0.34
N GLU A 148 -9.56 24.17 1.13
CA GLU A 148 -8.52 25.11 0.66
C GLU A 148 -7.59 24.46 -0.38
N ALA A 149 -7.48 23.13 -0.36
CA ALA A 149 -6.74 22.34 -1.33
C ALA A 149 -7.53 22.07 -2.63
N GLY A 150 -8.79 22.52 -2.73
CA GLY A 150 -9.67 22.23 -3.86
C GLY A 150 -10.26 20.82 -3.88
N LEU A 151 -10.30 20.14 -2.73
CA LEU A 151 -10.87 18.79 -2.53
C LEU A 151 -12.16 18.81 -1.71
#